data_AF-A0A2N3EPP9-F1
#
_entry.id   AF-A0A2N3EPP9-F1
#
_cell.length_a   1.000
_cell.length_b   1.000
_cell.length_c   1.000
_cell.angle_alpha   90.00
_cell.angle_beta   90.00
_cell.angle_gamma   90.00
#
_symmetry.space_group_name_H-M   'P 1'
#
loop_
_entity.id
_entity.type
_entity.pdbx_description
1 polymer ?
#
loop_
_entity_poly.entity_id
_entity_poly.type
_entity_poly.pdbx_seq_one_letter_code
_entity_poly.pdbx_strand_id
1 'polypeptide(L)'
;MFYLSQMLGRPVVDATGADIGTISDIAIATGEVFPRVTSLAFRGPDKTPFMLSWRKFVAHFDGDAVTLNVPAKDIRFSYLQPDEVLLHRDLLNKQIVDTQGMKVVRVNDLKLSDSRNQLRLLGAEVGVRGILRSVHPMVERTVERIARIARRQLPENLIAWNYMELLDRDMSHVKLSVTHKRLHELHPADVADILEKLSAAQRAKVFEHLDNTQAADAISALEDEYQADVIDDLGTQRASDILEMMDPDDAADVIGDLPYDKAEALLRLMGVQESVAIRSLLGYREKTAGGIMTPEVTRVTEDMSVQDVIDFLRGEAAEHETIYYIYVVDGARLEGVVSLRDLIVAEPGTSIADIVKRDVITVAPDDDQEAVAETMSKYDLLAVPVVDETGKLIGIVTVDDALDVLEEESAEDLALATGRRAGRRISGLWDWVSRDGWLFVWAAIALAFAAAARAAGSETTLGAFVVAASIPTLVVLRVAEDVASHIMSRIIESTEGDTTVPLWRRLLFDGASGLGLGLLVSLLAFGAWEFIFIGTGNGPRAMLAWVFAIAIPVITTMGTLLGAFFERRARETDRLPSQLTISLTLMLIGAGVTMALLGVFATVFVDAA
;
A
#
# COMPACT_ATOMS: atom_id res chain seq x y z
N MET A 1 25.51 -9.58 30.59
CA MET A 1 25.02 -9.49 29.19
C MET A 1 25.50 -8.19 28.62
N PHE A 2 25.96 -8.21 27.39
CA PHE A 2 26.61 -7.09 26.71
C PHE A 2 25.93 -6.88 25.38
N TYR A 3 25.93 -5.65 24.87
CA TYR A 3 25.58 -5.40 23.49
C TYR A 3 26.83 -5.18 22.65
N LEU A 4 26.79 -5.59 21.39
CA LEU A 4 27.92 -5.42 20.48
C LEU A 4 28.36 -3.96 20.38
N SER A 5 27.41 -3.02 20.30
CA SER A 5 27.69 -1.58 20.27
C SER A 5 28.54 -1.08 21.45
N GLN A 6 28.45 -1.72 22.62
CA GLN A 6 29.21 -1.35 23.82
C GLN A 6 30.65 -1.91 23.83
N MET A 7 30.88 -2.96 23.04
CA MET A 7 32.18 -3.61 22.89
C MET A 7 33.03 -2.93 21.81
N LEU A 8 32.40 -2.49 20.72
CA LEU A 8 33.11 -1.85 19.62
C LEU A 8 33.89 -0.60 20.09
N GLY A 9 35.13 -0.47 19.65
CA GLY A 9 36.03 0.64 20.00
C GLY A 9 36.68 0.54 21.39
N ARG A 10 36.36 -0.48 22.19
CA ARG A 10 37.04 -0.69 23.48
C ARG A 10 38.49 -1.16 23.30
N PRO A 11 39.40 -0.80 24.21
CA PRO A 11 40.79 -1.24 24.16
C PRO A 11 40.91 -2.76 24.34
N VAL A 12 41.90 -3.32 23.64
CA VAL A 12 42.38 -4.69 23.83
C VAL A 12 43.73 -4.57 24.50
N VAL A 13 43.87 -5.20 25.67
CA VAL A 13 45.10 -5.17 26.47
C VAL A 13 45.71 -6.57 26.54
N ASP A 14 47.03 -6.65 26.47
CA ASP A 14 47.75 -7.91 26.59
C ASP A 14 47.87 -8.37 28.07
N ALA A 15 48.47 -9.54 28.30
CA ALA A 15 48.65 -10.06 29.67
C ALA A 15 49.54 -9.19 30.58
N THR A 16 50.29 -8.24 30.02
CA THR A 16 51.13 -7.28 30.76
C THR A 16 50.42 -5.95 31.02
N GLY A 17 49.19 -5.79 30.52
CA GLY A 17 48.40 -4.57 30.60
C GLY A 17 48.75 -3.54 29.54
N ALA A 18 49.53 -3.91 28.51
CA ALA A 18 49.84 -3.02 27.40
C ALA A 18 48.66 -2.95 26.41
N ASP A 19 48.29 -1.74 25.99
CA ASP A 19 47.28 -1.52 24.96
C ASP A 19 47.83 -1.93 23.58
N ILE A 20 47.14 -2.87 22.93
CA ILE A 20 47.52 -3.42 21.63
C ILE A 20 46.54 -3.00 20.51
N GLY A 21 45.51 -2.22 20.81
CA GLY A 21 44.54 -1.76 19.82
C GLY A 21 43.10 -1.69 20.32
N THR A 22 42.15 -1.51 19.41
CA THR A 22 40.71 -1.38 19.73
C THR A 22 39.86 -2.38 18.98
N ILE A 23 38.79 -2.86 19.62
CA ILE A 23 37.87 -3.85 19.04
C ILE A 23 37.19 -3.27 17.81
N SER A 24 37.28 -3.95 16.68
CA SER A 24 36.64 -3.55 15.43
C SER A 24 35.45 -4.43 15.06
N ASP A 25 35.52 -5.73 15.37
CA ASP A 25 34.45 -6.68 15.06
C ASP A 25 34.60 -7.97 15.90
N ILE A 26 33.57 -8.81 15.90
CA ILE A 26 33.52 -10.10 16.59
C ILE A 26 32.92 -11.13 15.63
N ALA A 27 33.52 -12.31 15.55
CA ALA A 27 33.02 -13.40 14.71
C ALA A 27 32.28 -14.46 15.53
N ILE A 28 31.22 -15.02 14.95
CA ILE A 28 30.51 -16.18 15.48
C ILE A 28 30.53 -17.33 14.47
N ALA A 29 30.49 -18.57 14.97
CA ALA A 29 30.27 -19.74 14.12
C ALA A 29 28.76 -19.97 13.92
N THR A 30 28.35 -20.14 12.68
CA THR A 30 26.96 -20.47 12.31
C THR A 30 26.63 -21.95 12.56
N GLY A 31 25.35 -22.28 12.77
CA GLY A 31 24.88 -23.66 12.98
C GLY A 31 24.58 -24.09 14.43
N GLU A 32 24.79 -23.22 15.43
CA GLU A 32 24.33 -23.43 16.81
C GLU A 32 23.09 -22.57 17.12
N VAL A 33 22.20 -23.04 18.01
CA VAL A 33 20.99 -22.30 18.46
C VAL A 33 21.37 -20.96 19.12
N PHE A 34 22.47 -20.94 19.88
CA PHE A 34 23.06 -19.74 20.47
C PHE A 34 24.55 -19.72 20.14
N PRO A 35 24.94 -19.14 19.00
CA PRO A 35 26.27 -19.30 18.46
C PRO A 35 27.30 -18.63 19.34
N ARG A 36 28.41 -19.34 19.54
CA ARG A 36 29.53 -18.86 20.34
C ARG A 36 30.42 -17.92 19.53
N VAL A 37 30.99 -16.94 20.22
CA VAL A 37 32.05 -16.10 19.68
C VAL A 37 33.30 -16.94 19.48
N THR A 38 33.83 -16.96 18.26
CA THR A 38 34.99 -17.76 17.86
C THR A 38 36.25 -16.91 17.73
N SER A 39 36.11 -15.70 17.19
CA SER A 39 37.23 -14.82 16.88
C SER A 39 36.93 -13.36 17.27
N LEU A 40 37.98 -12.66 17.68
CA LEU A 40 37.98 -11.22 17.96
C LEU A 40 38.77 -10.52 16.85
N ALA A 41 38.16 -9.52 16.21
CA ALA A 41 38.86 -8.62 15.31
C ALA A 41 39.12 -7.27 16.01
N PHE A 42 40.36 -6.80 15.94
CA PHE A 42 40.77 -5.53 16.52
C PHE A 42 41.72 -4.79 15.58
N ARG A 43 41.77 -3.47 15.71
CA ARG A 43 42.69 -2.60 14.96
C ARG A 43 43.85 -2.21 15.85
N GLY A 44 45.06 -2.56 15.42
CA GLY A 44 46.29 -2.16 16.10
C GLY A 44 46.55 -0.65 16.03
N PRO A 45 47.63 -0.16 16.68
CA PRO A 45 47.98 1.26 16.75
C PRO A 45 48.11 1.94 15.37
N ASP A 46 48.65 1.21 14.39
CA ASP A 46 48.81 1.67 13.01
C ASP A 46 47.56 1.44 12.13
N LYS A 47 46.39 1.19 12.75
CA LYS A 47 45.12 0.82 12.10
C LYS A 47 45.17 -0.50 11.31
N THR A 48 46.18 -1.32 11.54
CA THR A 48 46.32 -2.65 10.95
C THR A 48 45.26 -3.60 11.54
N PRO A 49 44.43 -4.26 10.71
CA PRO A 49 43.41 -5.19 11.20
C PRO A 49 44.06 -6.52 11.59
N PHE A 50 43.78 -6.96 12.80
CA PHE A 50 44.20 -8.25 13.32
C PHE A 50 42.98 -9.05 13.77
N MET A 51 43.06 -10.37 13.61
CA MET A 51 42.06 -11.28 14.11
C MET A 51 42.74 -12.36 14.93
N LEU A 52 42.15 -12.70 16.07
CA LEU A 52 42.65 -13.74 16.97
C LEU A 52 41.51 -14.64 17.44
N SER A 53 41.85 -15.88 17.82
CA SER A 53 40.87 -16.82 18.36
C SER A 53 40.47 -16.41 19.78
N TRP A 54 39.17 -16.19 19.99
CA TRP A 54 38.59 -15.81 21.28
C TRP A 54 38.98 -16.82 22.37
N ARG A 55 38.72 -18.11 22.12
CA ARG A 55 38.97 -19.19 23.08
C ARG A 55 40.43 -19.32 23.49
N LYS A 56 41.38 -19.05 22.58
CA LYS A 56 42.81 -19.28 22.85
C LYS A 56 43.44 -18.11 23.59
N PHE A 57 43.07 -16.88 23.23
CA PHE A 57 43.83 -15.70 23.63
C PHE A 57 43.07 -14.73 24.53
N VAL A 58 41.73 -14.77 24.55
CA VAL A 58 40.93 -13.86 25.39
C VAL A 58 40.79 -14.46 26.78
N ALA A 59 41.23 -13.73 27.80
CA ALA A 59 41.08 -14.11 29.20
C ALA A 59 39.67 -13.79 29.68
N HIS A 60 39.22 -12.53 29.54
CA HIS A 60 37.85 -12.10 29.82
C HIS A 60 37.56 -10.73 29.19
N PHE A 61 36.28 -10.32 29.23
CA PHE A 61 35.83 -8.97 28.92
C PHE A 61 35.07 -8.41 30.12
N ASP A 62 35.51 -7.27 30.66
CA ASP A 62 34.92 -6.65 31.85
C ASP A 62 33.92 -5.51 31.54
N GLY A 63 33.73 -5.18 30.26
CA GLY A 63 32.87 -4.08 29.80
C GLY A 63 33.64 -2.85 29.32
N ASP A 64 34.88 -2.66 29.80
CA ASP A 64 35.71 -1.52 29.44
C ASP A 64 36.92 -1.93 28.59
N ALA A 65 37.46 -3.13 28.77
CA ALA A 65 38.55 -3.66 27.97
C ALA A 65 38.45 -5.18 27.75
N VAL A 66 39.00 -5.67 26.63
CA VAL A 66 39.28 -7.10 26.47
C VAL A 66 40.71 -7.37 26.94
N THR A 67 40.87 -8.27 27.92
CA THR A 67 42.18 -8.67 28.42
C THR A 67 42.60 -10.00 27.78
N LEU A 68 43.82 -10.06 27.24
CA LEU A 68 44.39 -11.29 26.70
C LEU A 68 45.17 -12.07 27.77
N ASN A 69 45.25 -13.39 27.60
CA ASN A 69 46.02 -14.27 28.47
C ASN A 69 47.51 -14.41 28.08
N VAL A 70 47.94 -13.78 26.99
CA VAL A 70 49.33 -13.78 26.51
C VAL A 70 49.85 -12.36 26.26
N PRO A 71 51.18 -12.13 26.34
CA PRO A 71 51.81 -10.89 25.89
C PRO A 71 51.70 -10.69 24.38
N ALA A 72 51.74 -9.44 23.91
CA ALA A 72 51.55 -9.08 22.49
C ALA A 72 52.43 -9.85 21.50
N LYS A 73 53.69 -10.13 21.88
CA LYS A 73 54.68 -10.87 21.07
C LYS A 73 54.30 -12.34 20.79
N ASP A 74 53.47 -12.92 21.65
CA ASP A 74 53.11 -14.35 21.61
C ASP A 74 51.75 -14.57 20.93
N ILE A 75 51.08 -13.50 20.48
CA ILE A 75 49.83 -13.57 19.73
C ILE A 75 50.06 -14.26 18.38
N ARG A 76 49.12 -15.11 17.98
CA ARG A 76 49.06 -15.69 16.63
C ARG A 76 47.74 -15.29 15.98
N PHE A 77 47.84 -14.66 14.82
CA PHE A 77 46.68 -14.21 14.08
C PHE A 77 45.95 -15.38 13.43
N SER A 78 44.63 -15.29 13.37
CA SER A 78 43.74 -16.21 12.68
C SER A 78 43.12 -15.52 11.46
N TYR A 79 42.65 -16.33 10.52
CA TYR A 79 41.85 -15.88 9.39
C TYR A 79 40.39 -16.23 9.64
N LEU A 80 39.48 -15.41 9.10
CA LEU A 80 38.04 -15.67 9.13
C LEU A 80 37.75 -16.97 8.38
N GLN A 81 37.09 -17.93 9.05
CA GLN A 81 36.70 -19.18 8.42
C GLN A 81 35.42 -19.02 7.59
N PRO A 82 35.15 -19.90 6.60
CA PRO A 82 33.95 -19.80 5.75
C PRO A 82 32.62 -19.89 6.51
N ASP A 83 32.60 -20.62 7.64
CA ASP A 83 31.45 -20.82 8.52
C ASP A 83 31.28 -19.72 9.59
N GLU A 84 32.17 -18.73 9.59
CA GLU A 84 32.15 -17.60 10.50
C GLU A 84 31.49 -16.35 9.91
N VAL A 85 30.71 -15.66 10.74
CA VAL A 85 30.00 -14.42 10.41
C VAL A 85 30.47 -13.30 11.34
N LEU A 86 30.78 -12.13 10.77
CA LEU A 86 31.19 -10.95 11.52
C LEU A 86 29.97 -10.16 11.98
N LEU A 87 29.81 -9.97 13.28
CA LEU A 87 28.61 -9.39 13.86
C LEU A 87 28.42 -7.91 13.47
N HIS A 88 29.47 -7.10 13.42
CA HIS A 88 29.35 -5.68 13.07
C HIS A 88 29.18 -5.50 11.55
N ARG A 89 30.00 -6.17 10.74
CA ARG A 89 29.95 -6.03 9.29
C ARG A 89 28.71 -6.68 8.66
N ASP A 90 28.36 -7.90 9.10
CA ASP A 90 27.39 -8.76 8.40
C ASP A 90 25.99 -8.74 9.05
N LEU A 91 25.83 -8.27 10.30
CA LEU A 91 24.55 -8.30 11.02
C LEU A 91 24.08 -6.94 11.54
N LEU A 92 24.96 -6.15 12.15
CA LEU A 92 24.58 -4.85 12.70
C LEU A 92 24.12 -3.93 11.57
N ASN A 93 23.01 -3.22 11.78
CA ASN A 93 22.40 -2.32 10.79
C ASN A 93 21.89 -2.98 9.50
N LYS A 94 21.81 -4.32 9.45
CA LYS A 94 21.26 -5.07 8.33
C LYS A 94 19.78 -5.40 8.53
N GLN A 95 19.10 -5.67 7.42
CA GLN A 95 17.74 -6.21 7.44
C GLN A 95 17.79 -7.73 7.62
N ILE A 96 16.92 -8.22 8.49
CA ILE A 96 16.73 -9.65 8.75
C ILE A 96 15.23 -9.95 8.69
N VAL A 97 14.89 -11.20 8.42
CA VAL A 97 13.51 -11.69 8.51
C VAL A 97 13.29 -12.21 9.92
N ASP A 98 12.29 -11.67 10.60
CA ASP A 98 11.76 -12.19 11.87
C ASP A 98 10.72 -13.27 11.55
N THR A 99 11.12 -14.53 11.67
CA THR A 99 10.21 -15.66 11.42
C THR A 99 9.15 -15.87 12.51
N GLN A 100 9.27 -15.20 13.66
CA GLN A 100 8.26 -15.25 14.72
C GLN A 100 7.25 -14.11 14.61
N GLY A 101 7.74 -12.94 14.20
CA GLY A 101 6.94 -11.73 14.03
C GLY A 101 6.43 -11.49 12.61
N MET A 102 6.76 -12.39 11.66
CA MET A 102 6.33 -12.35 10.25
C MET A 102 6.61 -11.00 9.57
N LYS A 103 7.84 -10.50 9.71
CA LYS A 103 8.21 -9.19 9.17
C LYS A 103 9.70 -9.01 8.96
N VAL A 104 10.05 -8.14 8.02
CA VAL A 104 11.42 -7.66 7.84
C VAL A 104 11.71 -6.58 8.87
N VAL A 105 12.82 -6.72 9.59
CA VAL A 105 13.25 -5.79 10.64
C VAL A 105 14.72 -5.44 10.49
N ARG A 106 15.07 -4.24 10.93
CA ARG A 106 16.47 -3.79 10.97
C ARG A 106 17.09 -4.13 12.32
N VAL A 107 18.25 -4.77 12.28
CA VAL A 107 19.07 -5.03 13.47
C VAL A 107 19.68 -3.73 13.96
N ASN A 108 19.20 -3.22 15.09
CA ASN A 108 19.73 -2.00 15.70
C ASN A 108 20.90 -2.30 16.64
N ASP A 109 20.92 -3.48 17.26
CA ASP A 109 22.03 -3.95 18.09
C ASP A 109 22.02 -5.48 18.24
N LEU A 110 23.08 -6.07 18.79
CA LEU A 110 23.21 -7.51 18.99
C LEU A 110 23.52 -7.82 20.45
N LYS A 111 22.72 -8.69 21.06
CA LYS A 111 22.82 -9.02 22.49
C LYS A 111 23.65 -10.29 22.70
N LEU A 112 24.70 -10.16 23.49
CA LEU A 112 25.65 -11.20 23.83
C LEU A 112 25.52 -11.57 25.32
N SER A 113 25.62 -12.85 25.63
CA SER A 113 25.68 -13.37 27.00
C SER A 113 27.03 -14.02 27.25
N ASP A 114 27.60 -13.77 28.43
CA ASP A 114 28.80 -14.45 28.89
C ASP A 114 28.40 -15.68 29.72
N SER A 115 28.95 -16.84 29.36
CA SER A 115 28.77 -18.09 30.09
C SER A 115 30.08 -18.85 30.13
N ARG A 116 30.59 -19.09 31.35
CA ARG A 116 31.82 -19.88 31.60
C ARG A 116 33.01 -19.48 30.71
N ASN A 117 33.26 -18.17 30.60
CA ASN A 117 34.36 -17.59 29.82
C ASN A 117 34.19 -17.70 28.28
N GLN A 118 32.94 -17.75 27.81
CA GLN A 118 32.60 -17.80 26.40
C GLN A 118 31.39 -16.91 26.13
N LEU A 119 31.56 -15.93 25.25
CA LEU A 119 30.46 -15.11 24.76
C LEU A 119 29.62 -15.91 23.76
N ARG A 120 28.30 -15.81 23.89
CA ARG A 120 27.31 -16.37 22.96
C ARG A 120 26.35 -15.29 22.52
N LEU A 121 25.97 -15.30 21.25
CA LEU A 121 24.92 -14.44 20.71
C LEU A 121 23.55 -14.98 21.12
N LEU A 122 22.74 -14.13 21.74
CA LEU A 122 21.36 -14.44 22.09
C LEU A 122 20.40 -14.07 20.96
N GLY A 123 20.60 -12.91 20.33
CA GLY A 123 19.68 -12.37 19.34
C GLY A 123 19.95 -10.92 18.94
N ALA A 124 19.09 -10.40 18.06
CA ALA A 124 19.10 -9.03 17.56
C ALA A 124 18.07 -8.16 18.29
N GLU A 125 18.51 -6.99 18.74
CA GLU A 125 17.63 -5.94 19.25
C GLU A 125 17.11 -5.11 18.08
N VAL A 126 15.79 -5.07 17.92
CA VAL A 126 15.12 -4.32 16.85
C VAL A 126 14.31 -3.14 17.38
N GLY A 127 14.22 -2.98 18.70
CA GLY A 127 13.48 -1.90 19.34
C GLY A 127 14.20 -0.54 19.31
N VAL A 128 13.46 0.49 19.72
CA VAL A 128 13.94 1.88 19.87
C VAL A 128 15.14 1.96 20.82
N ARG A 129 15.25 1.06 21.80
CA ARG A 129 16.39 1.00 22.73
C ARG A 129 17.71 0.78 22.00
N GLY A 130 17.73 -0.07 20.97
CA GLY A 130 18.92 -0.27 20.14
C GLY A 130 19.33 1.02 19.40
N ILE A 131 18.35 1.76 18.87
CA ILE A 131 18.57 3.05 18.20
C ILE A 131 19.11 4.10 19.18
N LEU A 132 18.53 4.21 20.38
CA LEU A 132 19.03 5.16 21.39
C LEU A 132 20.46 4.84 21.81
N ARG A 133 20.83 3.55 21.85
CA ARG A 133 22.17 3.10 22.20
C ARG A 133 23.19 3.35 21.10
N SER A 134 22.79 3.21 19.83
CA SER A 134 23.66 3.51 18.69
C SER A 134 24.01 5.00 18.60
N VAL A 135 23.12 5.89 19.07
CA VAL A 135 23.40 7.34 19.19
C VAL A 135 24.39 7.62 20.31
N HIS A 136 24.06 7.27 21.57
CA HIS A 136 25.00 7.35 22.69
C HIS A 136 24.43 6.65 23.96
N PRO A 137 25.23 5.90 24.74
CA PRO A 137 24.75 5.20 25.95
C PRO A 137 24.10 6.10 27.01
N MET A 138 24.48 7.37 27.08
CA MET A 138 23.89 8.35 28.00
C MET A 138 22.46 8.75 27.60
N VAL A 139 22.13 8.70 26.31
CA VAL A 139 20.79 9.02 25.79
C VAL A 139 19.81 7.93 26.21
N GLU A 140 20.15 6.64 26.02
CA GLU A 140 19.33 5.51 26.51
C GLU A 140 19.01 5.68 28.00
N ARG A 141 20.03 5.91 28.84
CA ARG A 141 19.84 6.07 30.30
C ARG A 141 18.98 7.26 30.68
N THR A 142 19.05 8.35 29.92
CA THR A 142 18.28 9.57 30.18
C THR A 142 16.81 9.37 29.81
N VAL A 143 16.55 8.83 28.62
CA VAL A 143 15.19 8.53 28.16
C VAL A 143 14.53 7.47 29.06
N GLU A 144 15.28 6.45 29.48
CA GLU A 144 14.79 5.43 30.41
C GLU A 144 14.46 6.02 31.80
N ARG A 145 15.27 6.96 32.29
CA ARG A 145 15.00 7.67 33.57
C ARG A 145 13.74 8.52 33.47
N ILE A 146 13.53 9.22 32.35
CA ILE A 146 12.31 9.99 32.08
C ILE A 146 11.09 9.07 31.97
N ALA A 147 11.21 7.96 31.24
CA ALA A 147 10.13 6.98 31.10
C ALA A 147 9.72 6.39 32.46
N ARG A 148 10.70 6.05 33.32
CA ARG A 148 10.46 5.57 34.69
C ARG A 148 9.72 6.61 35.54
N ILE A 149 10.06 7.90 35.43
CA ILE A 149 9.33 8.99 36.11
C ILE A 149 7.86 9.05 35.62
N ALA A 150 7.63 8.83 34.33
CA ALA A 150 6.31 8.77 33.71
C ALA A 150 5.58 7.41 33.89
N ARG A 151 6.10 6.49 34.73
CA ARG A 151 5.60 5.11 34.92
C ARG A 151 5.48 4.28 33.63
N ARG A 152 6.26 4.60 32.60
CA ARG A 152 6.35 3.80 31.37
C ARG A 152 7.68 3.07 31.32
N GLN A 153 7.69 1.83 30.82
CA GLN A 153 8.91 1.08 30.56
C GLN A 153 9.19 1.10 29.05
N LEU A 154 10.45 1.27 28.67
CA LEU A 154 10.86 1.09 27.28
C LEU A 154 11.01 -0.41 27.04
N PRO A 155 10.17 -1.02 26.19
CA PRO A 155 10.26 -2.45 25.92
C PRO A 155 11.61 -2.78 25.26
N GLU A 156 12.14 -3.95 25.59
CA GLU A 156 13.26 -4.57 24.90
C GLU A 156 12.69 -5.55 23.87
N ASN A 157 12.93 -5.30 22.59
CA ASN A 157 12.42 -6.14 21.51
C ASN A 157 13.59 -6.94 20.93
N LEU A 158 13.84 -8.09 21.56
CA LEU A 158 14.89 -9.01 21.19
C LEU A 158 14.33 -10.16 20.36
N ILE A 159 14.81 -10.31 19.12
CA ILE A 159 14.55 -11.47 18.29
C ILE A 159 15.68 -12.46 18.53
N ALA A 160 15.36 -13.64 19.03
CA ALA A 160 16.37 -14.66 19.29
C ALA A 160 16.99 -15.17 17.98
N TRP A 161 18.28 -15.52 18.02
CA TRP A 161 19.05 -15.91 16.84
C TRP A 161 18.40 -17.02 15.99
N ASN A 162 17.72 -17.96 16.64
CA ASN A 162 17.00 -19.07 15.99
C ASN A 162 15.73 -18.67 15.21
N TYR A 163 15.31 -17.41 15.31
CA TYR A 163 14.20 -16.84 14.54
C TYR A 163 14.67 -15.83 13.48
N MET A 164 15.98 -15.63 13.34
CA MET A 164 16.57 -14.69 12.39
C MET A 164 17.01 -15.40 11.11
N GLU A 165 16.61 -14.88 9.96
CA GLU A 165 17.13 -15.28 8.65
C GLU A 165 17.85 -14.10 7.97
N LEU A 166 19.02 -14.38 7.40
CA LEU A 166 19.91 -13.37 6.81
C LEU A 166 19.67 -13.26 5.30
N LEU A 167 19.28 -12.08 4.82
CA LEU A 167 18.95 -11.83 3.41
C LEU A 167 20.18 -11.63 2.50
N ASP A 168 21.37 -11.45 3.09
CA ASP A 168 22.49 -10.83 2.38
C ASP A 168 23.82 -11.59 2.58
N ARG A 169 23.91 -12.79 2.00
CA ARG A 169 25.22 -13.36 1.67
C ARG A 169 25.17 -14.17 0.38
N ASP A 170 25.97 -13.70 -0.56
CA ASP A 170 26.40 -14.38 -1.78
C ASP A 170 27.16 -15.65 -1.38
N MET A 171 26.46 -16.78 -1.19
CA MET A 171 27.04 -18.03 -0.68
C MET A 171 26.45 -19.24 -1.40
N SER A 172 27.02 -19.52 -2.57
CA SER A 172 26.83 -20.77 -3.32
C SER A 172 27.17 -22.04 -2.53
N HIS A 173 27.89 -21.96 -1.40
CA HIS A 173 28.18 -23.14 -0.56
C HIS A 173 28.43 -22.80 0.92
N VAL A 174 27.38 -22.60 1.72
CA VAL A 174 27.42 -22.95 3.15
C VAL A 174 26.12 -23.68 3.49
N LYS A 175 26.26 -24.97 3.83
CA LYS A 175 25.19 -25.77 4.42
C LYS A 175 24.81 -25.16 5.78
N LEU A 176 23.84 -24.26 5.79
CA LEU A 176 23.16 -23.84 7.00
C LEU A 176 22.14 -24.92 7.36
N SER A 177 22.54 -25.76 8.31
CA SER A 177 21.59 -26.62 9.00
C SER A 177 20.65 -25.75 9.84
N VAL A 178 19.36 -26.05 9.74
CA VAL A 178 18.22 -25.53 10.51
C VAL A 178 17.34 -24.55 9.71
N THR A 179 16.45 -25.19 8.95
CA THR A 179 15.09 -24.76 8.55
C THR A 179 14.95 -23.96 7.26
N HIS A 180 15.29 -24.57 6.12
CA HIS A 180 14.61 -24.32 4.82
C HIS A 180 13.14 -24.78 4.84
N LYS A 181 12.50 -24.71 6.01
CA LYS A 181 11.22 -25.32 6.37
C LYS A 181 10.21 -24.31 6.88
N ARG A 182 10.31 -23.04 6.45
CA ARG A 182 9.38 -22.00 6.93
C ARG A 182 8.68 -21.28 5.81
N LEU A 183 9.39 -20.78 4.79
CA LEU A 183 8.74 -20.08 3.67
C LEU A 183 7.71 -20.95 2.94
N HIS A 184 8.03 -22.21 2.64
CA HIS A 184 7.07 -23.14 2.02
C HIS A 184 5.94 -23.62 2.94
N GLU A 185 6.00 -23.30 4.24
CA GLU A 185 4.93 -23.58 5.20
C GLU A 185 4.02 -22.35 5.39
N LEU A 186 4.38 -21.19 4.80
CA LEU A 186 3.56 -19.99 4.84
C LEU A 186 2.46 -20.05 3.80
N HIS A 187 1.37 -19.33 4.08
CA HIS A 187 0.34 -19.11 3.08
C HIS A 187 0.88 -18.20 1.96
N PRO A 188 0.50 -18.40 0.68
CA PRO A 188 0.95 -17.54 -0.42
C PRO A 188 0.73 -16.04 -0.18
N ALA A 189 -0.42 -15.67 0.37
CA ALA A 189 -0.70 -14.29 0.80
C ALA A 189 0.34 -13.73 1.80
N ASP A 190 0.80 -14.52 2.78
CA ASP A 190 1.85 -14.07 3.73
C ASP A 190 3.19 -13.87 3.01
N VAL A 191 3.46 -14.65 1.97
CA VAL A 191 4.68 -14.54 1.16
C VAL A 191 4.61 -13.27 0.30
N ALA A 192 3.48 -13.01 -0.35
CA ALA A 192 3.22 -11.77 -1.11
C ALA A 192 3.46 -10.52 -0.24
N ASP A 193 2.86 -10.52 0.96
CA ASP A 193 2.95 -9.45 1.95
C ASP A 193 4.42 -9.19 2.43
N ILE A 194 5.27 -10.22 2.42
CA ILE A 194 6.71 -10.09 2.64
C ILE A 194 7.40 -9.51 1.40
N LEU A 195 7.09 -10.02 0.21
CA LEU A 195 7.70 -9.63 -1.07
C LEU A 195 7.49 -8.15 -1.38
N GLU A 196 6.31 -7.59 -1.13
CA GLU A 196 6.00 -6.16 -1.33
C GLU A 196 6.90 -5.22 -0.52
N LYS A 197 7.36 -5.68 0.65
CA LYS A 197 8.23 -4.90 1.55
C LYS A 197 9.71 -5.01 1.19
N LEU A 198 10.06 -5.85 0.20
CA LEU A 198 11.43 -6.14 -0.23
C LEU A 198 11.81 -5.37 -1.50
N SER A 199 13.09 -5.00 -1.58
CA SER A 199 13.67 -4.49 -2.83
C SER A 199 13.70 -5.58 -3.92
N ALA A 200 13.71 -5.20 -5.20
CA ALA A 200 13.76 -6.14 -6.33
C ALA A 200 14.84 -7.23 -6.18
N ALA A 201 16.06 -6.84 -5.81
CA ALA A 201 17.16 -7.78 -5.58
C ALA A 201 16.92 -8.76 -4.41
N GLN A 202 16.12 -8.38 -3.42
CA GLN A 202 15.72 -9.27 -2.31
C GLN A 202 14.57 -10.19 -2.73
N ARG A 203 13.58 -9.68 -3.49
CA ARG A 203 12.49 -10.50 -4.04
C ARG A 203 13.03 -11.63 -4.90
N ALA A 204 13.95 -11.34 -5.83
CA ALA A 204 14.59 -12.36 -6.67
C ALA A 204 15.21 -13.52 -5.86
N LYS A 205 15.87 -13.22 -4.73
CA LYS A 205 16.44 -14.23 -3.83
C LYS A 205 15.37 -15.08 -3.14
N VAL A 206 14.23 -14.50 -2.77
CA VAL A 206 13.11 -15.25 -2.19
C VAL A 206 12.54 -16.21 -3.24
N PHE A 207 12.37 -15.75 -4.49
CA PHE A 207 11.93 -16.60 -5.60
C PHE A 207 12.88 -17.76 -5.89
N GLU A 208 14.20 -17.63 -5.72
CA GLU A 208 15.13 -18.77 -5.82
C GLU A 208 14.80 -19.95 -4.87
N HIS A 209 14.04 -19.69 -3.81
CA HIS A 209 13.69 -20.69 -2.79
C HIS A 209 12.24 -21.20 -2.87
N LEU A 210 11.40 -20.60 -3.72
CA LEU A 210 10.04 -21.06 -4.01
C LEU A 210 10.08 -21.99 -5.23
N ASP A 211 9.32 -23.08 -5.19
CA ASP A 211 9.03 -23.83 -6.41
C ASP A 211 8.04 -23.05 -7.31
N ASN A 212 7.81 -23.53 -8.53
CA ASN A 212 7.02 -22.76 -9.50
C ASN A 212 5.56 -22.62 -9.08
N THR A 213 4.97 -23.63 -8.44
CA THR A 213 3.59 -23.59 -7.94
C THR A 213 3.46 -22.57 -6.81
N GLN A 214 4.36 -22.62 -5.82
CA GLN A 214 4.35 -21.64 -4.74
C GLN A 214 4.65 -20.22 -5.21
N ALA A 215 5.47 -20.09 -6.25
CA ALA A 215 5.75 -18.79 -6.86
C ALA A 215 4.53 -18.26 -7.61
N ALA A 216 3.78 -19.11 -8.33
CA ALA A 216 2.53 -18.76 -8.99
C ALA A 216 1.52 -18.22 -7.96
N ASP A 217 1.16 -19.01 -6.96
CA ASP A 217 0.20 -18.61 -5.91
C ASP A 217 0.63 -17.32 -5.18
N ALA A 218 1.94 -17.16 -4.93
CA ALA A 218 2.45 -15.98 -4.23
C ALA A 218 2.52 -14.74 -5.12
N ILE A 219 2.60 -14.91 -6.45
CA ILE A 219 2.55 -13.80 -7.41
C ILE A 219 1.11 -13.36 -7.63
N SER A 220 0.17 -14.28 -7.81
CA SER A 220 -1.27 -13.96 -7.91
C SER A 220 -1.74 -13.13 -6.72
N ALA A 221 -1.23 -13.41 -5.52
CA ALA A 221 -1.60 -12.68 -4.31
C ALA A 221 -0.89 -11.32 -4.10
N LEU A 222 -0.03 -10.86 -5.02
CA LEU A 222 0.60 -9.52 -4.94
C LEU A 222 -0.34 -8.44 -5.49
N GLU A 223 -0.23 -7.20 -4.98
CA GLU A 223 -0.82 -6.04 -5.67
C GLU A 223 -0.29 -5.95 -7.13
N ASP A 224 -1.14 -5.64 -8.11
CA ASP A 224 -0.88 -5.69 -9.57
C ASP A 224 0.43 -4.98 -9.99
N GLU A 225 0.70 -3.82 -9.37
CA GLU A 225 1.92 -3.02 -9.63
C GLU A 225 3.21 -3.85 -9.42
N TYR A 226 3.18 -4.86 -8.55
CA TYR A 226 4.33 -5.72 -8.29
C TYR A 226 4.37 -6.99 -9.15
N GLN A 227 3.25 -7.48 -9.64
CA GLN A 227 3.19 -8.77 -10.35
C GLN A 227 4.01 -8.73 -11.65
N ALA A 228 3.72 -7.75 -12.51
CA ALA A 228 4.42 -7.54 -13.77
C ALA A 228 5.91 -7.23 -13.56
N ASP A 229 6.24 -6.40 -12.56
CA ASP A 229 7.63 -6.08 -12.18
C ASP A 229 8.42 -7.34 -11.79
N VAL A 230 7.80 -8.25 -11.02
CA VAL A 230 8.42 -9.50 -10.59
C VAL A 230 8.67 -10.42 -11.78
N ILE A 231 7.66 -10.65 -12.62
CA ILE A 231 7.83 -11.47 -13.83
C ILE A 231 8.82 -10.84 -14.80
N ASP A 232 8.90 -9.50 -14.85
CA ASP A 232 9.87 -8.83 -15.71
C ASP A 232 11.32 -9.05 -15.25
N ASP A 233 11.56 -9.19 -13.95
CA ASP A 233 12.89 -9.47 -13.41
C ASP A 233 13.33 -10.94 -13.57
N LEU A 234 12.38 -11.86 -13.81
CA LEU A 234 12.66 -13.28 -13.96
C LEU A 234 13.19 -13.66 -15.36
N GLY A 235 13.99 -14.73 -15.38
CA GLY A 235 14.44 -15.34 -16.64
C GLY A 235 13.26 -15.94 -17.40
N THR A 236 13.23 -15.75 -18.73
CA THR A 236 12.07 -16.07 -19.60
C THR A 236 11.53 -17.48 -19.43
N GLN A 237 12.39 -18.50 -19.31
CA GLN A 237 11.93 -19.89 -19.12
C GLN A 237 11.19 -20.05 -17.79
N ARG A 238 11.78 -19.56 -16.70
CA ARG A 238 11.18 -19.69 -15.37
C ARG A 238 9.89 -18.89 -15.25
N ALA A 239 9.86 -17.68 -15.83
CA ALA A 239 8.66 -16.88 -15.91
C ALA A 239 7.53 -17.62 -16.65
N SER A 240 7.84 -18.26 -17.78
CA SER A 240 6.90 -19.09 -18.51
C SER A 240 6.40 -20.26 -17.65
N ASP A 241 7.31 -21.01 -17.02
CA ASP A 241 6.94 -22.18 -16.20
C ASP A 241 6.11 -21.80 -14.95
N ILE A 242 6.23 -20.57 -14.45
CA ILE A 242 5.42 -20.04 -13.34
C ILE A 242 4.04 -19.64 -13.85
N LEU A 243 3.98 -18.86 -14.94
CA LEU A 243 2.72 -18.44 -15.53
C LEU A 243 1.87 -19.62 -16.04
N GLU A 244 2.50 -20.74 -16.43
CA GLU A 244 1.78 -22.00 -16.74
C GLU A 244 1.09 -22.64 -15.53
N MET A 245 1.52 -22.30 -14.32
CA MET A 245 0.98 -22.82 -13.06
C MET A 245 0.01 -21.85 -12.39
N MET A 246 -0.17 -20.66 -12.95
CA MET A 246 -1.15 -19.67 -12.50
C MET A 246 -2.49 -19.92 -13.18
N ASP A 247 -3.57 -19.49 -12.54
CA ASP A 247 -4.89 -19.51 -13.16
C ASP A 247 -4.90 -18.61 -14.42
N PRO A 248 -5.63 -18.96 -15.49
CA PRO A 248 -5.45 -18.31 -16.79
C PRO A 248 -5.78 -16.82 -16.82
N ASP A 249 -6.72 -16.39 -15.99
CA ASP A 249 -7.10 -14.99 -15.73
C ASP A 249 -5.98 -14.22 -15.05
N ASP A 250 -5.46 -14.70 -13.92
CA ASP A 250 -4.30 -14.09 -13.26
C ASP A 250 -3.10 -13.97 -14.22
N ALA A 251 -2.84 -15.04 -14.98
CA ALA A 251 -1.75 -15.05 -15.96
C ALA A 251 -1.99 -14.05 -17.10
N ALA A 252 -3.25 -13.82 -17.49
CA ALA A 252 -3.61 -12.85 -18.51
C ALA A 252 -3.37 -11.41 -18.02
N ASP A 253 -3.72 -11.11 -16.76
CA ASP A 253 -3.49 -9.80 -16.16
C ASP A 253 -2.00 -9.47 -16.10
N VAL A 254 -1.20 -10.40 -15.57
CA VAL A 254 0.27 -10.23 -15.52
C VAL A 254 0.88 -10.06 -16.91
N ILE A 255 0.42 -10.82 -17.91
CA ILE A 255 0.93 -10.73 -19.28
C ILE A 255 0.48 -9.42 -19.96
N GLY A 256 -0.72 -8.94 -19.66
CA GLY A 256 -1.29 -7.69 -20.18
C GLY A 256 -0.42 -6.47 -19.86
N ASP A 257 0.17 -6.45 -18.67
CA ASP A 257 1.01 -5.37 -18.17
C ASP A 257 2.48 -5.44 -18.61
N LEU A 258 2.91 -6.55 -19.23
CA LEU A 258 4.28 -6.71 -19.71
C LEU A 258 4.54 -6.03 -21.05
N PRO A 259 5.81 -5.66 -21.34
CA PRO A 259 6.19 -5.23 -22.68
C PRO A 259 5.86 -6.30 -23.73
N TYR A 260 5.22 -5.89 -24.84
CA TYR A 260 4.73 -6.78 -25.90
C TYR A 260 5.73 -7.86 -26.36
N ASP A 261 7.00 -7.49 -26.55
CA ASP A 261 8.04 -8.42 -27.01
C ASP A 261 8.30 -9.55 -26.00
N LYS A 262 8.18 -9.25 -24.70
CA LYS A 262 8.36 -10.22 -23.61
C LYS A 262 7.12 -11.08 -23.43
N ALA A 263 5.93 -10.47 -23.41
CA ALA A 263 4.65 -11.18 -23.37
C ALA A 263 4.58 -12.26 -24.47
N GLU A 264 4.87 -11.88 -25.73
CA GLU A 264 4.86 -12.82 -26.86
C GLU A 264 5.96 -13.89 -26.77
N ALA A 265 7.10 -13.59 -26.16
CA ALA A 265 8.15 -14.58 -25.91
C ALA A 265 7.72 -15.62 -24.87
N LEU A 266 7.07 -15.19 -23.78
CA LEU A 266 6.54 -16.06 -22.74
C LEU A 266 5.45 -16.97 -23.30
N LEU A 267 4.44 -16.39 -23.97
CA LEU A 267 3.34 -17.14 -24.59
C LEU A 267 3.78 -18.18 -25.64
N ARG A 268 4.97 -18.04 -26.24
CA ARG A 268 5.54 -19.01 -27.20
C ARG A 268 6.29 -20.15 -26.53
N LEU A 269 6.81 -19.93 -25.33
CA LEU A 269 7.47 -20.97 -24.55
C LEU A 269 6.43 -21.84 -23.83
N MET A 270 5.25 -21.27 -23.55
CA MET A 270 4.14 -21.98 -22.94
C MET A 270 3.63 -23.15 -23.77
N GLY A 271 3.01 -24.11 -23.07
CA GLY A 271 2.14 -25.11 -23.66
C GLY A 271 1.02 -24.50 -24.52
N VAL A 272 0.58 -25.26 -25.52
CA VAL A 272 -0.40 -24.77 -26.52
C VAL A 272 -1.76 -24.54 -25.89
N GLN A 273 -2.15 -25.33 -24.89
CA GLN A 273 -3.47 -25.24 -24.26
C GLN A 273 -3.56 -23.98 -23.41
N GLU A 274 -2.54 -23.76 -22.59
CA GLU A 274 -2.36 -22.64 -21.68
C GLU A 274 -2.24 -21.33 -22.46
N SER A 275 -1.41 -21.30 -23.50
CA SER A 275 -1.25 -20.11 -24.36
C SER A 275 -2.55 -19.72 -25.07
N VAL A 276 -3.37 -20.70 -25.48
CA VAL A 276 -4.66 -20.42 -26.14
C VAL A 276 -5.68 -19.85 -25.17
N ALA A 277 -5.73 -20.37 -23.93
CA ALA A 277 -6.60 -19.86 -22.88
C ALA A 277 -6.28 -18.39 -22.57
N ILE A 278 -5.02 -18.09 -22.24
CA ILE A 278 -4.56 -16.73 -21.91
C ILE A 278 -4.78 -15.76 -23.08
N ARG A 279 -4.44 -16.17 -24.32
CA ARG A 279 -4.66 -15.32 -25.51
C ARG A 279 -6.14 -15.00 -25.77
N SER A 280 -7.05 -15.89 -25.35
CA SER A 280 -8.48 -15.63 -25.47
C SER A 280 -8.93 -14.55 -24.49
N LEU A 281 -8.39 -14.55 -23.27
CA LEU A 281 -8.68 -13.57 -22.22
C LEU A 281 -8.12 -12.18 -22.55
N LEU A 282 -6.87 -12.11 -23.05
CA LEU A 282 -6.26 -10.86 -23.55
C LEU A 282 -7.04 -10.18 -24.68
N GLY A 283 -8.04 -10.85 -25.28
CA GLY A 283 -8.92 -10.28 -26.28
C GLY A 283 -10.09 -9.46 -25.71
N TYR A 284 -10.41 -9.63 -24.43
CA TYR A 284 -11.45 -8.89 -23.74
C TYR A 284 -10.91 -7.55 -23.21
N ARG A 285 -11.81 -6.65 -22.88
CA ARG A 285 -11.44 -5.36 -22.29
C ARG A 285 -11.22 -5.57 -20.79
N GLU A 286 -10.21 -4.90 -20.25
CA GLU A 286 -10.09 -4.67 -18.81
C GLU A 286 -11.39 -4.10 -18.25
N LYS A 287 -11.71 -4.44 -17.00
CA LYS A 287 -12.94 -4.04 -16.30
C LYS A 287 -14.25 -4.56 -16.91
N THR A 288 -14.21 -5.74 -17.52
CA THR A 288 -15.42 -6.43 -18.02
C THR A 288 -15.48 -7.85 -17.50
N ALA A 289 -16.67 -8.47 -17.53
CA ALA A 289 -16.83 -9.88 -17.17
C ALA A 289 -15.86 -10.80 -17.92
N GLY A 290 -15.55 -10.51 -19.19
CA GLY A 290 -14.60 -11.28 -19.98
C GLY A 290 -13.13 -11.06 -19.59
N GLY A 291 -12.83 -9.93 -18.94
CA GLY A 291 -11.49 -9.63 -18.42
C GLY A 291 -11.21 -10.34 -17.10
N ILE A 292 -12.22 -10.47 -16.23
CA ILE A 292 -12.12 -11.08 -14.89
C ILE A 292 -12.64 -12.53 -14.84
N MET A 293 -12.76 -13.21 -15.99
CA MET A 293 -13.24 -14.59 -16.03
C MET A 293 -12.12 -15.58 -16.29
N THR A 294 -12.25 -16.76 -15.69
CA THR A 294 -11.45 -17.92 -16.07
C THR A 294 -12.22 -18.85 -17.04
N PRO A 295 -11.56 -19.41 -18.08
CA PRO A 295 -12.16 -20.39 -18.98
C PRO A 295 -12.27 -21.80 -18.37
N GLU A 296 -11.67 -22.03 -17.20
CA GLU A 296 -11.56 -23.33 -16.50
C GLU A 296 -12.85 -23.75 -15.78
N VAL A 297 -13.88 -23.97 -16.60
CA VAL A 297 -15.22 -24.30 -16.12
C VAL A 297 -15.48 -25.81 -16.14
N THR A 298 -16.00 -26.34 -15.03
CA THR A 298 -16.51 -27.71 -14.95
C THR A 298 -17.79 -27.86 -15.78
N ARG A 299 -17.71 -28.60 -16.89
CA ARG A 299 -18.81 -28.80 -17.85
C ARG A 299 -19.24 -30.27 -17.89
N VAL A 300 -20.54 -30.54 -17.80
CA VAL A 300 -21.13 -31.90 -17.90
C VAL A 300 -22.37 -31.90 -18.79
N THR A 301 -22.86 -33.08 -19.16
CA THR A 301 -24.05 -33.25 -19.99
C THR A 301 -25.21 -33.87 -19.20
N GLU A 302 -26.44 -33.63 -19.66
CA GLU A 302 -27.67 -34.10 -18.96
C GLU A 302 -27.79 -35.64 -18.89
N ASP A 303 -27.14 -36.36 -19.80
CA ASP A 303 -27.20 -37.83 -19.90
C ASP A 303 -26.36 -38.56 -18.85
N MET A 304 -25.49 -37.84 -18.13
CA MET A 304 -24.68 -38.39 -17.05
C MET A 304 -25.55 -38.71 -15.81
N SER A 305 -25.13 -39.70 -15.03
CA SER A 305 -25.65 -39.93 -13.67
C SER A 305 -24.86 -39.12 -12.64
N VAL A 306 -25.44 -38.95 -11.44
CA VAL A 306 -24.75 -38.33 -10.30
C VAL A 306 -23.42 -39.03 -10.00
N GLN A 307 -23.38 -40.37 -10.06
CA GLN A 307 -22.15 -41.13 -9.85
C GLN A 307 -21.08 -40.82 -10.90
N ASP A 308 -21.47 -40.72 -12.17
CA ASP A 308 -20.54 -40.43 -13.27
C ASP A 308 -19.92 -39.04 -13.10
N VAL A 309 -20.72 -38.04 -12.72
CA VAL A 309 -20.22 -36.67 -12.47
C VAL A 309 -19.29 -36.65 -11.25
N ILE A 310 -19.63 -37.34 -10.16
CA ILE A 310 -18.75 -37.40 -8.99
C ILE A 310 -17.43 -38.10 -9.32
N ASP A 311 -17.47 -39.18 -10.10
CA ASP A 311 -16.26 -39.90 -10.51
C ASP A 311 -15.40 -39.06 -11.48
N PHE A 312 -16.04 -38.30 -12.37
CA PHE A 312 -15.39 -37.29 -13.22
C PHE A 312 -14.68 -36.23 -12.38
N LEU A 313 -15.40 -35.62 -11.42
CA LEU A 313 -14.82 -34.62 -10.51
C LEU A 313 -13.62 -35.18 -9.73
N ARG A 314 -13.68 -36.43 -9.25
CA ARG A 314 -12.51 -37.01 -8.55
C ARG A 314 -11.29 -37.22 -9.44
N GLY A 315 -11.47 -37.33 -10.75
CA GLY A 315 -10.39 -37.51 -11.72
C GLY A 315 -9.74 -36.21 -12.17
N GLU A 316 -10.51 -35.12 -12.29
CA GLU A 316 -10.08 -33.86 -12.91
C GLU A 316 -10.15 -32.62 -11.97
N ALA A 317 -10.56 -32.75 -10.70
CA ALA A 317 -10.71 -31.60 -9.78
C ALA A 317 -9.42 -30.83 -9.45
N ALA A 318 -8.25 -31.25 -9.92
CA ALA A 318 -7.01 -30.51 -9.72
C ALA A 318 -6.76 -29.44 -10.79
N GLU A 319 -7.53 -29.42 -11.88
CA GLU A 319 -7.34 -28.54 -13.06
C GLU A 319 -8.55 -27.62 -13.29
N HIS A 320 -9.32 -27.33 -12.24
CA HIS A 320 -10.50 -26.47 -12.35
C HIS A 320 -10.53 -25.48 -11.19
N GLU A 321 -10.79 -24.22 -11.52
CA GLU A 321 -10.99 -23.11 -10.57
C GLU A 321 -11.90 -23.49 -9.39
N THR A 322 -13.10 -23.99 -9.71
CA THR A 322 -14.06 -24.40 -8.69
C THR A 322 -14.92 -25.57 -9.12
N ILE A 323 -15.16 -26.47 -8.17
CA ILE A 323 -16.06 -27.62 -8.32
C ILE A 323 -17.41 -27.42 -7.61
N TYR A 324 -17.65 -26.25 -7.00
CA TYR A 324 -18.90 -26.00 -6.27
C TYR A 324 -20.11 -25.87 -7.18
N TYR A 325 -19.91 -25.31 -8.38
CA TYR A 325 -20.90 -25.25 -9.43
C TYR A 325 -20.46 -26.04 -10.66
N ILE A 326 -21.34 -26.93 -11.11
CA ILE A 326 -21.14 -27.78 -12.27
C ILE A 326 -22.14 -27.33 -13.31
N TYR A 327 -21.66 -26.85 -14.45
CA TYR A 327 -22.51 -26.30 -15.50
C TYR A 327 -22.89 -27.40 -16.49
N VAL A 328 -24.19 -27.48 -16.78
CA VAL A 328 -24.75 -28.46 -17.69
C VAL A 328 -24.89 -27.83 -19.07
N VAL A 329 -24.28 -28.45 -20.08
CA VAL A 329 -24.22 -27.93 -21.44
C VAL A 329 -24.81 -28.90 -22.46
N ASP A 330 -25.45 -28.36 -23.51
CA ASP A 330 -25.77 -29.09 -24.74
C ASP A 330 -24.82 -28.63 -25.86
N GLY A 331 -23.84 -29.47 -26.19
CA GLY A 331 -22.71 -29.10 -27.03
C GLY A 331 -21.83 -28.04 -26.36
N ALA A 332 -22.10 -26.77 -26.63
CA ALA A 332 -21.42 -25.63 -26.02
C ALA A 332 -22.37 -24.62 -25.37
N ARG A 333 -23.68 -24.82 -25.50
CA ARG A 333 -24.71 -23.93 -24.97
C ARG A 333 -25.01 -24.27 -23.51
N LEU A 334 -25.13 -23.25 -22.67
CA LEU A 334 -25.50 -23.42 -21.26
C LEU A 334 -27.00 -23.78 -21.14
N GLU A 335 -27.30 -24.91 -20.51
CA GLU A 335 -28.68 -25.37 -20.25
C GLU A 335 -29.07 -25.31 -18.77
N GLY A 336 -28.09 -25.38 -17.86
CA GLY A 336 -28.36 -25.35 -16.43
C GLY A 336 -27.12 -25.42 -15.54
N VAL A 337 -27.36 -25.48 -14.23
CA VAL A 337 -26.33 -25.63 -13.21
C VAL A 337 -26.76 -26.64 -12.14
N VAL A 338 -25.80 -27.40 -11.62
CA VAL A 338 -25.95 -28.28 -10.47
C VAL A 338 -24.89 -27.91 -9.44
N SER A 339 -25.29 -27.81 -8.17
CA SER A 339 -24.32 -27.57 -7.10
C SER A 339 -23.70 -28.89 -6.63
N LEU A 340 -22.45 -28.86 -6.16
CA LEU A 340 -21.82 -30.03 -5.53
C LEU A 340 -22.64 -30.56 -4.35
N ARG A 341 -23.30 -29.66 -3.62
CA ARG A 341 -24.24 -30.02 -2.54
C ARG A 341 -25.39 -30.89 -3.06
N ASP A 342 -25.99 -30.53 -4.19
CA ASP A 342 -27.10 -31.29 -4.78
C ASP A 342 -26.62 -32.67 -5.25
N LEU A 343 -25.40 -32.76 -5.82
CA LEU A 343 -24.77 -34.05 -6.18
C LEU A 343 -24.54 -34.96 -4.97
N ILE A 344 -24.04 -34.43 -3.85
CA ILE A 344 -23.74 -35.22 -2.65
C ILE A 344 -25.02 -35.77 -1.99
N VAL A 345 -26.13 -35.03 -2.07
CA VAL A 345 -27.40 -35.41 -1.43
C VAL A 345 -28.22 -36.36 -2.31
N ALA A 346 -28.07 -36.28 -3.63
CA ALA A 346 -28.79 -37.13 -4.57
C ALA A 346 -28.33 -38.59 -4.54
N GLU A 347 -29.23 -39.52 -4.89
CA GLU A 347 -28.84 -40.92 -5.06
C GLU A 347 -27.89 -41.09 -6.26
N PRO A 348 -26.85 -41.94 -6.18
CA PRO A 348 -25.83 -42.07 -7.23
C PRO A 348 -26.36 -42.39 -8.64
N GLY A 349 -27.50 -43.09 -8.73
CA GLY A 349 -28.12 -43.47 -10.00
C GLY A 349 -29.07 -42.42 -10.58
N THR A 350 -29.31 -41.30 -9.89
CA THR A 350 -30.17 -40.21 -10.37
C THR A 350 -29.53 -39.56 -11.60
N SER A 351 -30.33 -39.19 -12.60
CA SER A 351 -29.85 -38.47 -13.78
C SER A 351 -29.62 -36.99 -13.47
N ILE A 352 -28.60 -36.38 -14.08
CA ILE A 352 -28.36 -34.94 -13.97
C ILE A 352 -29.57 -34.12 -14.46
N ALA A 353 -30.27 -34.59 -15.50
CA ALA A 353 -31.49 -33.96 -16.02
C ALA A 353 -32.61 -33.78 -14.97
N ASP A 354 -32.64 -34.61 -13.93
CA ASP A 354 -33.66 -34.59 -12.86
C ASP A 354 -33.34 -33.56 -11.76
N ILE A 355 -32.07 -33.19 -11.58
CA ILE A 355 -31.61 -32.30 -10.51
C ILE A 355 -31.09 -30.94 -11.01
N VAL A 356 -30.93 -30.78 -12.33
CA VAL A 356 -30.46 -29.54 -12.94
C VAL A 356 -31.41 -28.36 -12.71
N LYS A 357 -30.84 -27.22 -12.33
CA LYS A 357 -31.54 -25.94 -12.26
C LYS A 357 -31.34 -25.19 -13.57
N ARG A 358 -32.43 -24.92 -14.28
CA ARG A 358 -32.43 -24.27 -15.61
C ARG A 358 -32.54 -22.75 -15.57
N ASP A 359 -32.99 -22.19 -14.45
CA ASP A 359 -33.04 -20.73 -14.24
C ASP A 359 -31.67 -20.26 -13.75
N VAL A 360 -30.72 -20.16 -14.68
CA VAL A 360 -29.34 -19.77 -14.40
C VAL A 360 -29.18 -18.28 -14.59
N ILE A 361 -28.63 -17.62 -13.58
CA ILE A 361 -28.19 -16.23 -13.69
C ILE A 361 -26.88 -16.23 -14.47
N THR A 362 -26.82 -15.46 -15.55
CA THR A 362 -25.67 -15.37 -16.46
C THR A 362 -25.30 -13.92 -16.68
N VAL A 363 -24.04 -13.66 -17.01
CA VAL A 363 -23.53 -12.35 -17.44
C VAL A 363 -22.95 -12.45 -18.86
N ALA A 364 -22.93 -11.34 -19.59
CA ALA A 364 -22.30 -11.23 -20.90
C ALA A 364 -20.82 -10.82 -20.75
N PRO A 365 -19.93 -11.21 -21.67
CA PRO A 365 -18.50 -10.89 -21.56
C PRO A 365 -18.18 -9.38 -21.58
N ASP A 366 -19.06 -8.56 -22.16
CA ASP A 366 -18.90 -7.11 -22.23
C ASP A 366 -19.58 -6.36 -21.06
N ASP A 367 -20.22 -7.10 -20.14
CA ASP A 367 -20.82 -6.49 -18.94
C ASP A 367 -19.72 -5.91 -18.05
N ASP A 368 -20.03 -4.80 -17.41
CA ASP A 368 -19.11 -4.09 -16.51
C ASP A 368 -18.79 -4.94 -15.26
N GLN A 369 -17.53 -4.94 -14.82
CA GLN A 369 -17.09 -5.75 -13.68
C GLN A 369 -17.86 -5.44 -12.39
N GLU A 370 -18.22 -4.17 -12.16
CA GLU A 370 -18.98 -3.75 -10.98
C GLU A 370 -20.39 -4.38 -11.01
N ALA A 371 -21.05 -4.34 -12.17
CA ALA A 371 -22.37 -4.94 -12.36
C ALA A 371 -22.36 -6.47 -12.18
N VAL A 372 -21.26 -7.13 -12.57
CA VAL A 372 -21.05 -8.57 -12.32
C VAL A 372 -20.94 -8.83 -10.82
N ALA A 373 -20.09 -8.08 -10.11
CA ALA A 373 -19.89 -8.21 -8.66
C ALA A 373 -21.19 -7.91 -7.89
N GLU A 374 -21.94 -6.88 -8.26
CA GLU A 374 -23.27 -6.58 -7.71
C GLU A 374 -24.26 -7.74 -7.92
N THR A 375 -24.25 -8.34 -9.11
CA THR A 375 -25.11 -9.49 -9.42
C THR A 375 -24.76 -10.68 -8.53
N MET A 376 -23.47 -10.99 -8.38
CA MET A 376 -23.01 -12.08 -7.52
C MET A 376 -23.39 -11.84 -6.07
N SER A 377 -23.16 -10.62 -5.55
CA SER A 377 -23.53 -10.19 -4.20
C SER A 377 -25.04 -10.27 -3.96
N LYS A 378 -25.85 -9.79 -4.91
CA LYS A 378 -27.32 -9.78 -4.81
C LYS A 378 -27.93 -11.18 -4.70
N TYR A 379 -27.32 -12.16 -5.36
CA TYR A 379 -27.84 -13.53 -5.45
C TYR A 379 -27.02 -14.54 -4.62
N ASP A 380 -26.08 -14.08 -3.80
CA ASP A 380 -25.18 -14.90 -2.97
C ASP A 380 -24.47 -16.00 -3.78
N LEU A 381 -23.97 -15.67 -4.98
CA LEU A 381 -23.33 -16.61 -5.89
C LEU A 381 -21.84 -16.76 -5.58
N LEU A 382 -21.36 -18.02 -5.51
CA LEU A 382 -19.93 -18.33 -5.43
C LEU A 382 -19.20 -18.24 -6.79
N ALA A 383 -19.95 -18.37 -7.89
CA ALA A 383 -19.46 -18.13 -9.24
C ALA A 383 -20.64 -17.81 -10.16
N VAL A 384 -20.41 -17.01 -11.20
CA VAL A 384 -21.41 -16.68 -12.22
C VAL A 384 -20.90 -17.05 -13.62
N PRO A 385 -21.69 -17.77 -14.45
CA PRO A 385 -21.29 -18.14 -15.80
C PRO A 385 -21.34 -16.94 -16.75
N VAL A 386 -20.28 -16.81 -17.53
CA VAL A 386 -20.18 -15.85 -18.65
C VAL A 386 -20.60 -16.55 -19.94
N VAL A 387 -21.59 -15.98 -20.63
CA VAL A 387 -22.14 -16.52 -21.88
C VAL A 387 -22.06 -15.53 -23.03
N ASP A 388 -21.74 -16.03 -24.23
CA ASP A 388 -21.76 -15.20 -25.43
C ASP A 388 -23.20 -14.92 -25.93
N GLU A 389 -23.34 -14.11 -26.98
CA GLU A 389 -24.63 -13.76 -27.59
C GLU A 389 -25.44 -14.99 -28.09
N THR A 390 -24.78 -16.12 -28.32
CA THR A 390 -25.42 -17.37 -28.77
C THR A 390 -25.82 -18.28 -27.61
N GLY A 391 -25.52 -17.88 -26.36
CA GLY A 391 -25.74 -18.65 -25.15
C GLY A 391 -24.65 -19.70 -24.87
N LYS A 392 -23.49 -19.58 -25.52
CA LYS A 392 -22.35 -20.47 -25.30
C LYS A 392 -21.65 -20.11 -24.00
N LEU A 393 -21.39 -21.10 -23.16
CA LEU A 393 -20.58 -20.92 -21.94
C LEU A 393 -19.10 -20.75 -22.30
N ILE A 394 -18.55 -19.57 -22.02
CA ILE A 394 -17.16 -19.22 -22.36
C ILE A 394 -16.24 -19.19 -21.13
N GLY A 395 -16.77 -18.86 -19.95
CA GLY A 395 -16.01 -18.80 -18.70
C GLY A 395 -16.92 -18.66 -17.47
N ILE A 396 -16.29 -18.48 -16.31
CA ILE A 396 -16.96 -18.13 -15.04
C ILE A 396 -16.18 -17.01 -14.37
N VAL A 397 -16.88 -16.19 -13.58
CA VAL A 397 -16.26 -15.25 -12.64
C VAL A 397 -16.47 -15.79 -11.23
N THR A 398 -15.43 -15.80 -10.41
CA THR A 398 -15.47 -16.30 -9.03
C THR A 398 -15.82 -15.19 -8.04
N VAL A 399 -16.14 -15.59 -6.80
CA VAL A 399 -16.55 -14.63 -5.76
C VAL A 399 -15.36 -13.87 -5.20
N ASP A 400 -14.17 -14.45 -5.22
CA ASP A 400 -12.91 -13.83 -4.85
C ASP A 400 -12.54 -12.70 -5.81
N ASP A 401 -12.56 -12.94 -7.13
CA ASP A 401 -12.35 -11.87 -8.12
C ASP A 401 -13.40 -10.76 -7.96
N ALA A 402 -14.65 -11.12 -7.71
CA ALA A 402 -15.71 -10.16 -7.47
C ALA A 402 -15.50 -9.34 -6.18
N LEU A 403 -14.84 -9.90 -5.15
CA LEU A 403 -14.49 -9.16 -3.94
C LEU A 403 -13.36 -8.18 -4.21
N ASP A 404 -12.37 -8.56 -5.01
CA ASP A 404 -11.26 -7.69 -5.39
C ASP A 404 -11.76 -6.53 -6.26
N VAL A 405 -12.67 -6.79 -7.19
CA VAL A 405 -13.38 -5.75 -7.97
C VAL A 405 -14.13 -4.77 -7.05
N LEU A 406 -14.83 -5.25 -6.02
CA LEU A 406 -15.52 -4.37 -5.07
C LEU A 406 -14.56 -3.48 -4.28
N GLU A 407 -13.37 -4.00 -3.94
CA GLU A 407 -12.32 -3.20 -3.28
C GLU A 407 -11.72 -2.17 -4.25
N GLU A 408 -11.43 -2.58 -5.49
CA GLU A 408 -10.89 -1.71 -6.55
C GLU A 408 -11.84 -0.56 -6.86
N GLU A 409 -13.11 -0.84 -7.13
CA GLU A 409 -14.13 0.16 -7.45
C GLU A 409 -14.38 1.09 -6.24
N SER A 410 -14.39 0.55 -5.01
CA SER A 410 -14.47 1.38 -3.80
C SER A 410 -13.26 2.31 -3.64
N ALA A 411 -12.06 1.83 -3.97
CA ALA A 411 -10.84 2.62 -3.93
C ALA A 411 -10.82 3.68 -5.04
N GLU A 412 -11.29 3.35 -6.24
CA GLU A 412 -11.48 4.28 -7.36
C GLU A 412 -12.48 5.38 -6.99
N ASP A 413 -13.63 5.02 -6.45
CA ASP A 413 -14.65 5.96 -5.98
C ASP A 413 -14.14 6.87 -4.87
N LEU A 414 -13.43 6.32 -3.88
CA LEU A 414 -12.80 7.14 -2.84
C LEU A 414 -11.75 8.08 -3.43
N ALA A 415 -11.00 7.64 -4.44
CA ALA A 415 -10.02 8.45 -5.13
C ALA A 415 -10.71 9.60 -5.89
N LEU A 416 -11.80 9.31 -6.61
CA LEU A 416 -12.65 10.30 -7.28
C LEU A 416 -13.29 11.28 -6.29
N ALA A 417 -13.76 10.79 -5.13
CA ALA A 417 -14.35 11.59 -4.06
C ALA A 417 -13.37 12.61 -3.47
N THR A 418 -12.13 12.16 -3.26
CA THR A 418 -11.09 12.92 -2.58
C THR A 418 -10.15 13.68 -3.51
N GLY A 419 -10.24 13.42 -4.82
CA GLY A 419 -9.37 14.01 -5.85
C GLY A 419 -7.98 13.40 -5.86
N ARG A 420 -7.82 12.24 -5.23
CA ARG A 420 -6.62 11.43 -5.34
C ARG A 420 -6.67 10.70 -6.68
N ARG A 421 -5.51 10.46 -7.28
CA ARG A 421 -5.44 9.40 -8.31
C ARG A 421 -5.37 8.07 -7.57
N ALA A 422 -6.24 7.12 -7.95
CA ALA A 422 -6.11 5.74 -7.52
C ALA A 422 -4.71 5.21 -7.90
N GLY A 423 -4.15 4.32 -7.08
CA GLY A 423 -2.91 3.60 -7.40
C GLY A 423 -1.56 4.33 -7.24
N ARG A 424 -1.47 5.53 -6.63
CA ARG A 424 -0.14 6.14 -6.37
C ARG A 424 0.05 6.65 -4.94
N ARG A 425 0.65 5.82 -4.08
CA ARG A 425 1.17 6.20 -2.75
C ARG A 425 2.44 7.06 -2.87
N ILE A 426 2.33 8.28 -3.43
CA ILE A 426 3.42 9.27 -3.35
C ILE A 426 3.02 10.36 -2.36
N SER A 427 3.25 10.08 -1.07
CA SER A 427 3.15 11.09 -0.01
C SER A 427 4.38 12.00 -0.05
N GLY A 428 4.27 13.19 -0.65
CA GLY A 428 5.35 14.15 -0.72
C GLY A 428 4.91 15.61 -0.83
N LEU A 429 5.85 16.54 -0.66
CA LEU A 429 5.62 17.98 -0.84
C LEU A 429 5.05 18.32 -2.22
N TRP A 430 5.37 17.52 -3.24
CA TRP A 430 4.87 17.69 -4.61
C TRP A 430 3.37 17.48 -4.72
N ASP A 431 2.81 16.48 -4.05
CA ASP A 431 1.36 16.21 -4.05
C ASP A 431 0.58 17.36 -3.38
N TRP A 432 1.12 17.84 -2.25
CA TRP A 432 0.57 19.01 -1.56
C TRP A 432 0.61 20.28 -2.43
N VAL A 433 1.70 20.51 -3.17
CA VAL A 433 1.81 21.64 -4.11
C VAL A 433 0.92 21.46 -5.34
N SER A 434 0.72 20.24 -5.87
CA SER A 434 -0.21 20.03 -6.98
C SER A 434 -1.67 20.20 -6.57
N ARG A 435 -2.02 19.84 -5.33
CA ARG A 435 -3.40 19.93 -4.81
C ARG A 435 -3.76 21.33 -4.33
N ASP A 436 -2.92 21.92 -3.48
CA ASP A 436 -3.21 23.16 -2.77
C ASP A 436 -2.37 24.35 -3.32
N GLY A 437 -1.49 24.10 -4.30
CA GLY A 437 -0.55 25.12 -4.78
C GLY A 437 -1.19 26.25 -5.59
N TRP A 438 -2.45 26.09 -5.99
CA TRP A 438 -3.27 27.17 -6.54
C TRP A 438 -3.43 28.34 -5.54
N LEU A 439 -3.32 28.09 -4.23
CA LEU A 439 -3.26 29.13 -3.19
C LEU A 439 -2.03 30.04 -3.38
N PHE A 440 -0.88 29.50 -3.82
CA PHE A 440 0.30 30.30 -4.14
C PHE A 440 0.11 31.16 -5.38
N VAL A 441 -0.64 30.67 -6.38
CA VAL A 441 -1.01 31.46 -7.56
C VAL A 441 -1.84 32.68 -7.14
N TRP A 442 -2.83 32.49 -6.28
CA TRP A 442 -3.63 33.60 -5.75
C TRP A 442 -2.85 34.54 -4.83
N ALA A 443 -1.97 34.00 -3.97
CA ALA A 443 -1.07 34.82 -3.17
C ALA A 443 -0.12 35.66 -4.05
N ALA A 444 0.37 35.11 -5.16
CA ALA A 444 1.21 35.81 -6.13
C ALA A 444 0.42 36.88 -6.90
N ILE A 445 -0.82 36.59 -7.32
CA ILE A 445 -1.71 37.58 -7.96
C ILE A 445 -2.00 38.74 -6.98
N ALA A 446 -2.32 38.43 -5.72
CA ALA A 446 -2.50 39.41 -4.67
C ALA A 446 -1.26 40.29 -4.45
N LEU A 447 -0.08 39.68 -4.40
CA LEU A 447 1.19 40.39 -4.24
C LEU A 447 1.52 41.27 -5.46
N ALA A 448 1.29 40.77 -6.67
CA ALA A 448 1.48 41.50 -7.92
C ALA A 448 0.55 42.72 -8.00
N PHE A 449 -0.71 42.55 -7.60
CA PHE A 449 -1.68 43.64 -7.55
C PHE A 449 -1.31 44.67 -6.47
N ALA A 450 -0.83 44.22 -5.30
CA ALA A 450 -0.33 45.11 -4.25
C ALA A 450 0.92 45.90 -4.71
N ALA A 451 1.82 45.26 -5.45
CA ALA A 451 2.99 45.90 -6.04
C ALA A 451 2.59 46.93 -7.13
N ALA A 452 1.62 46.60 -7.98
CA ALA A 452 1.08 47.51 -9.00
C ALA A 452 0.39 48.74 -8.38
N ALA A 453 -0.43 48.53 -7.34
CA ALA A 453 -1.08 49.61 -6.59
C ALA A 453 -0.05 50.56 -5.95
N ARG A 454 1.05 50.02 -5.42
CA ARG A 454 2.17 50.80 -4.87
C ARG A 454 2.93 51.57 -5.95
N ALA A 455 3.14 50.98 -7.13
CA ALA A 455 3.80 51.64 -8.26
C ALA A 455 2.95 52.77 -8.88
N ALA A 456 1.62 52.66 -8.79
CA ALA A 456 0.67 53.67 -9.28
C ALA A 456 0.55 54.93 -8.39
N GLY A 457 1.33 55.03 -7.30
CA GLY A 457 1.36 56.22 -6.45
C GLY A 457 0.15 56.41 -5.53
N SER A 458 -0.73 55.41 -5.43
CA SER A 458 -1.79 55.41 -4.42
C SER A 458 -1.17 55.30 -3.02
N GLU A 459 -1.55 56.18 -2.10
CA GLU A 459 -1.05 56.14 -0.73
C GLU A 459 -1.32 54.78 -0.08
N THR A 460 -0.61 54.50 1.03
CA THR A 460 -0.60 53.28 1.85
C THR A 460 -1.94 52.55 2.07
N THR A 461 -3.08 53.21 1.85
CA THR A 461 -4.44 52.67 1.91
C THR A 461 -4.75 51.63 0.83
N LEU A 462 -4.32 51.80 -0.42
CA LEU A 462 -4.67 50.86 -1.51
C LEU A 462 -3.86 49.55 -1.41
N GLY A 463 -2.59 49.62 -1.02
CA GLY A 463 -1.79 48.43 -0.72
C GLY A 463 -2.31 47.63 0.48
N ALA A 464 -2.72 48.32 1.56
CA ALA A 464 -3.34 47.68 2.72
C ALA A 464 -4.71 47.07 2.38
N PHE A 465 -5.49 47.74 1.53
CA PHE A 465 -6.77 47.24 1.01
C PHE A 465 -6.61 45.95 0.23
N VAL A 466 -5.61 45.86 -0.65
CA VAL A 466 -5.36 44.65 -1.45
C VAL A 466 -4.97 43.45 -0.58
N VAL A 467 -4.06 43.66 0.38
CA VAL A 467 -3.66 42.60 1.32
C VAL A 467 -4.85 42.19 2.20
N ALA A 468 -5.64 43.14 2.68
CA ALA A 468 -6.83 42.86 3.49
C ALA A 468 -7.94 42.18 2.67
N ALA A 469 -8.11 42.49 1.39
CA ALA A 469 -9.04 41.85 0.45
C ALA A 469 -8.60 40.43 0.04
N SER A 470 -7.30 40.14 0.13
CA SER A 470 -6.76 38.81 -0.19
C SER A 470 -7.20 37.76 0.82
N ILE A 471 -7.31 38.11 2.10
CA ILE A 471 -7.68 37.16 3.17
C ILE A 471 -9.12 36.64 2.99
N PRO A 472 -10.15 37.50 2.85
CA PRO A 472 -11.51 37.03 2.57
C PRO A 472 -11.62 36.26 1.28
N THR A 473 -10.88 36.67 0.23
CA THR A 473 -10.84 35.94 -1.04
C THR A 473 -10.30 34.52 -0.85
N LEU A 474 -9.18 34.35 -0.14
CA LEU A 474 -8.61 33.02 0.13
C LEU A 474 -9.55 32.14 0.95
N VAL A 475 -10.20 32.70 1.98
CA VAL A 475 -11.19 31.97 2.79
C VAL A 475 -12.38 31.56 1.94
N VAL A 476 -12.88 32.47 1.10
CA VAL A 476 -13.98 32.21 0.17
C VAL A 476 -13.63 31.08 -0.81
N LEU A 477 -12.43 31.10 -1.39
CA LEU A 477 -11.99 30.06 -2.31
C LEU A 477 -11.74 28.72 -1.59
N ARG A 478 -11.29 28.74 -0.33
CA ARG A 478 -11.18 27.51 0.48
C ARG A 478 -12.55 26.91 0.81
N VAL A 479 -13.54 27.75 1.12
CA VAL A 479 -14.92 27.28 1.31
C VAL A 479 -15.47 26.69 0.01
N ALA A 480 -15.17 27.28 -1.15
CA ALA A 480 -15.55 26.74 -2.45
C ALA A 480 -14.99 25.32 -2.68
N GLU A 481 -13.73 25.09 -2.31
CA GLU A 481 -13.07 23.77 -2.41
C GLU A 481 -13.69 22.72 -1.47
N ASP A 482 -13.99 23.12 -0.23
CA ASP A 482 -14.60 22.24 0.77
C ASP A 482 -16.04 21.84 0.37
N VAL A 483 -16.80 22.81 -0.14
CA VAL A 483 -18.13 22.59 -0.72
C VAL A 483 -18.05 21.67 -1.95
N ALA A 484 -17.05 21.84 -2.82
CA ALA A 484 -16.85 20.96 -3.98
C ALA A 484 -16.57 19.50 -3.56
N SER A 485 -15.78 19.29 -2.51
CA SER A 485 -15.45 17.97 -1.97
C SER A 485 -16.69 17.30 -1.36
N HIS A 486 -17.47 18.06 -0.58
CA HIS A 486 -18.74 17.59 -0.01
C HIS A 486 -19.80 17.26 -1.06
N ILE A 487 -19.83 18.00 -2.16
CA ILE A 487 -20.70 17.69 -3.30
C ILE A 487 -20.27 16.39 -3.94
N MET A 488 -18.96 16.20 -4.17
CA MET A 488 -18.45 14.99 -4.81
C MET A 488 -18.80 13.74 -4.01
N SER A 489 -18.53 13.75 -2.70
CA SER A 489 -18.84 12.60 -1.83
C SER A 489 -20.33 12.25 -1.86
N ARG A 490 -21.20 13.26 -1.93
CA ARG A 490 -22.66 13.03 -2.04
C ARG A 490 -23.10 12.49 -3.39
N ILE A 491 -22.44 12.87 -4.49
CA ILE A 491 -22.76 12.36 -5.83
C ILE A 491 -22.44 10.87 -5.90
N ILE A 492 -21.33 10.46 -5.28
CA ILE A 492 -20.91 9.05 -5.21
C ILE A 492 -21.92 8.26 -4.37
N GLU A 493 -22.17 8.69 -3.12
CA GLU A 493 -23.14 8.03 -2.22
C GLU A 493 -24.56 7.95 -2.80
N SER A 494 -24.96 8.92 -3.61
CA SER A 494 -26.29 8.93 -4.21
C SER A 494 -26.39 8.13 -5.50
N THR A 495 -25.28 7.74 -6.13
CA THR A 495 -25.30 6.87 -7.31
C THR A 495 -25.58 5.42 -6.89
N GLU A 496 -25.11 5.01 -5.70
CA GLU A 496 -25.38 3.72 -5.06
C GLU A 496 -26.86 3.51 -4.61
N GLY A 497 -27.70 4.56 -4.64
CA GLY A 497 -29.03 4.54 -4.02
C GLY A 497 -30.19 5.01 -4.91
N ASP A 498 -31.24 4.19 -5.02
CA ASP A 498 -32.50 4.52 -5.72
C ASP A 498 -33.39 5.49 -4.91
N THR A 499 -32.94 6.74 -4.73
CA THR A 499 -33.80 7.80 -4.19
C THR A 499 -34.48 8.56 -5.32
N THR A 500 -35.77 8.30 -5.51
CA THR A 500 -36.65 8.96 -6.50
C THR A 500 -37.22 10.29 -5.98
N VAL A 501 -36.36 11.24 -5.60
CA VAL A 501 -36.80 12.57 -5.15
C VAL A 501 -37.00 13.50 -6.35
N PRO A 502 -38.15 14.18 -6.52
CA PRO A 502 -38.35 15.13 -7.62
C PRO A 502 -37.34 16.28 -7.58
N LEU A 503 -36.76 16.64 -8.74
CA LEU A 503 -35.70 17.65 -8.87
C LEU A 503 -36.04 18.97 -8.16
N TRP A 504 -37.27 19.48 -8.30
CA TRP A 504 -37.65 20.76 -7.69
C TRP A 504 -37.66 20.71 -6.15
N ARG A 505 -38.04 19.57 -5.54
CA ARG A 505 -37.96 19.41 -4.08
C ARG A 505 -36.51 19.34 -3.64
N ARG A 506 -35.70 18.62 -4.41
CA ARG A 506 -34.27 18.48 -4.16
C ARG A 506 -33.55 19.82 -4.21
N LEU A 507 -33.73 20.59 -5.29
CA LEU A 507 -33.16 21.95 -5.41
C LEU A 507 -33.59 22.87 -4.25
N LEU A 508 -34.81 22.73 -3.75
CA LEU A 508 -35.27 23.49 -2.59
C LEU A 508 -34.58 23.06 -1.29
N PHE A 509 -34.49 21.76 -1.00
CA PHE A 509 -33.85 21.25 0.22
C PHE A 509 -32.33 21.47 0.20
N ASP A 510 -31.68 21.23 -0.93
CA ASP A 510 -30.24 21.43 -1.12
C ASP A 510 -29.88 22.91 -1.14
N GLY A 511 -30.71 23.75 -1.77
CA GLY A 511 -30.56 25.20 -1.72
C GLY A 511 -30.74 25.76 -0.30
N ALA A 512 -31.77 25.28 0.43
CA ALA A 512 -32.03 25.72 1.80
C ALA A 512 -30.93 25.28 2.78
N SER A 513 -30.42 24.06 2.64
CA SER A 513 -29.31 23.56 3.46
C SER A 513 -27.99 24.29 3.15
N GLY A 514 -27.69 24.53 1.87
CA GLY A 514 -26.55 25.33 1.42
C GLY A 514 -26.60 26.77 1.95
N LEU A 515 -27.78 27.40 1.90
CA LEU A 515 -27.98 28.74 2.45
C LEU A 515 -27.84 28.76 3.98
N GLY A 516 -28.43 27.79 4.68
CA GLY A 516 -28.36 27.68 6.14
C GLY A 516 -26.93 27.48 6.65
N LEU A 517 -26.18 26.56 6.05
CA LEU A 517 -24.78 26.34 6.35
C LEU A 517 -23.93 27.56 6.01
N GLY A 518 -24.18 28.17 4.85
CA GLY A 518 -23.52 29.39 4.40
C GLY A 518 -23.67 30.54 5.37
N LEU A 519 -24.89 30.79 5.86
CA LEU A 519 -25.16 31.83 6.87
C LEU A 519 -24.45 31.55 8.20
N LEU A 520 -24.38 30.29 8.62
CA LEU A 520 -23.67 29.89 9.84
C LEU A 520 -22.16 30.13 9.72
N VAL A 521 -21.54 29.63 8.63
CA VAL A 521 -20.10 29.82 8.38
C VAL A 521 -19.78 31.30 8.20
N SER A 522 -20.65 32.03 7.52
CA SER A 522 -20.53 33.48 7.34
C SER A 522 -20.57 34.24 8.67
N LEU A 523 -21.48 33.89 9.59
CA LEU A 523 -21.55 34.48 10.92
C LEU A 523 -20.26 34.23 11.73
N LEU A 524 -19.70 33.03 11.65
CA LEU A 524 -18.44 32.68 12.31
C LEU A 524 -17.26 33.42 11.70
N ALA A 525 -17.15 33.47 10.38
CA ALA A 525 -16.10 34.19 9.66
C ALA A 525 -16.18 35.70 9.95
N PHE A 526 -17.39 36.26 9.95
CA PHE A 526 -17.65 37.65 10.33
C PHE A 526 -17.24 37.93 11.79
N GLY A 527 -17.64 37.08 12.73
CA GLY A 527 -17.29 37.23 14.14
C GLY A 527 -15.79 37.12 14.40
N ALA A 528 -15.13 36.15 13.75
CA ALA A 528 -13.67 35.99 13.81
C ALA A 528 -12.94 37.20 13.20
N TRP A 529 -13.44 37.72 12.07
CA TRP A 529 -12.90 38.92 11.43
C TRP A 529 -13.01 40.14 12.33
N GLU A 530 -14.19 40.40 12.89
CA GLU A 530 -14.43 41.52 13.81
C GLU A 530 -13.55 41.43 15.07
N PHE A 531 -13.32 40.21 15.58
CA PHE A 531 -12.48 39.95 16.73
C PHE A 531 -10.98 40.16 16.44
N ILE A 532 -10.46 39.62 15.34
CA ILE A 532 -9.04 39.70 14.97
C ILE A 532 -8.64 41.16 14.68
N PHE A 533 -9.52 41.92 14.04
CA PHE A 533 -9.26 43.30 13.62
C PHE A 533 -9.84 44.34 14.58
N ILE A 534 -10.18 43.94 15.80
CA ILE A 534 -10.71 44.84 16.83
C ILE A 534 -9.68 45.96 17.12
N GLY A 535 -10.12 47.22 17.02
CA GLY A 535 -9.26 48.40 17.20
C GLY A 535 -8.59 48.94 15.93
N THR A 536 -8.77 48.30 14.77
CA THR A 536 -8.40 48.89 13.46
C THR A 536 -9.55 49.76 12.90
N GLY A 537 -9.23 50.74 12.05
CA GLY A 537 -10.21 51.71 11.52
C GLY A 537 -11.44 51.05 10.86
N ASN A 538 -12.62 51.64 11.05
CA ASN A 538 -13.91 51.01 10.71
C ASN A 538 -14.16 50.77 9.22
N GLY A 539 -13.54 51.52 8.31
CA GLY A 539 -13.84 51.47 6.87
C GLY A 539 -13.51 50.12 6.22
N PRO A 540 -12.22 49.78 6.04
CA PRO A 540 -11.83 48.52 5.38
C PRO A 540 -12.29 47.28 6.17
N ARG A 541 -12.37 47.39 7.50
CA ARG A 541 -12.81 46.30 8.38
C ARG A 541 -14.26 45.90 8.13
N ALA A 542 -15.20 46.85 8.18
CA ALA A 542 -16.62 46.57 7.98
C ALA A 542 -16.90 46.10 6.54
N MET A 543 -16.19 46.68 5.56
CA MET A 543 -16.32 46.32 4.15
C MET A 543 -15.99 44.83 3.89
N LEU A 544 -14.87 44.36 4.43
CA LEU A 544 -14.41 42.98 4.25
C LEU A 544 -15.27 41.99 5.06
N ALA A 545 -15.87 42.44 6.16
CA ALA A 545 -16.86 41.67 6.90
C ALA A 545 -18.14 41.42 6.06
N TRP A 546 -18.57 42.41 5.26
CA TRP A 546 -19.69 42.22 4.31
C TRP A 546 -19.36 41.28 3.15
N VAL A 547 -18.09 41.18 2.76
CA VAL A 547 -17.64 40.16 1.78
C VAL A 547 -17.92 38.76 2.33
N PHE A 548 -17.60 38.47 3.59
CA PHE A 548 -17.96 37.19 4.21
C PHE A 548 -19.47 37.00 4.34
N ALA A 549 -20.20 38.06 4.71
CA ALA A 549 -21.66 38.06 4.86
C ALA A 549 -22.40 37.60 3.59
N ILE A 550 -21.86 37.94 2.42
CA ILE A 550 -22.55 37.75 1.13
C ILE A 550 -21.89 36.64 0.30
N ALA A 551 -20.55 36.61 0.19
CA ALA A 551 -19.87 35.67 -0.70
C ALA A 551 -20.00 34.21 -0.25
N ILE A 552 -19.85 33.94 1.06
CA ILE A 552 -19.91 32.57 1.59
C ILE A 552 -21.30 31.94 1.37
N PRO A 553 -22.43 32.57 1.75
CA PRO A 553 -23.74 31.98 1.50
C PRO A 553 -24.07 31.80 0.02
N VAL A 554 -23.61 32.71 -0.85
CA VAL A 554 -23.80 32.58 -2.30
C VAL A 554 -23.07 31.35 -2.82
N ILE A 555 -21.84 31.10 -2.39
CA ILE A 555 -21.03 29.97 -2.88
C ILE A 555 -21.53 28.65 -2.34
N THR A 556 -21.90 28.57 -1.06
CA THR A 556 -22.44 27.32 -0.49
C THR A 556 -23.78 26.97 -1.14
N THR A 557 -24.65 27.96 -1.40
CA THR A 557 -25.92 27.74 -2.09
C THR A 557 -25.72 27.38 -3.56
N MET A 558 -24.83 28.09 -4.27
CA MET A 558 -24.54 27.78 -5.68
C MET A 558 -23.87 26.41 -5.81
N GLY A 559 -23.01 26.03 -4.86
CA GLY A 559 -22.43 24.70 -4.75
C GLY A 559 -23.48 23.62 -4.62
N THR A 560 -24.37 23.69 -3.64
CA THR A 560 -25.39 22.64 -3.48
C THR A 560 -26.32 22.52 -4.68
N LEU A 561 -26.65 23.65 -5.35
CA LEU A 561 -27.43 23.65 -6.60
C LEU A 561 -26.66 23.02 -7.77
N LEU A 562 -25.36 23.33 -7.91
CA LEU A 562 -24.50 22.70 -8.91
C LEU A 562 -24.34 21.20 -8.65
N GLY A 563 -24.24 20.79 -7.38
CA GLY A 563 -24.22 19.38 -6.99
C GLY A 563 -25.44 18.61 -7.47
N ALA A 564 -26.64 19.13 -7.20
CA ALA A 564 -27.88 18.52 -7.68
C ALA A 564 -27.97 18.43 -9.22
N PHE A 565 -27.36 19.38 -9.94
CA PHE A 565 -27.26 19.33 -11.40
C PHE A 565 -26.27 18.25 -11.88
N PHE A 566 -25.06 18.22 -11.31
CA PHE A 566 -24.02 17.27 -11.68
C PHE A 566 -24.40 15.83 -11.35
N GLU A 567 -25.06 15.62 -10.22
CA GLU A 567 -25.57 14.31 -9.83
C GLU A 567 -26.57 13.76 -10.85
N ARG A 568 -27.53 14.59 -11.28
CA ARG A 568 -28.49 14.18 -12.31
C ARG A 568 -27.78 13.85 -13.63
N ARG A 569 -26.78 14.66 -13.99
CA ARG A 569 -25.96 14.42 -15.17
C ARG A 569 -25.24 13.08 -15.05
N ALA A 570 -24.64 12.80 -13.89
CA ALA A 570 -23.92 11.55 -13.63
C ALA A 570 -24.83 10.34 -13.81
N ARG A 571 -26.04 10.35 -13.22
CA ARG A 571 -27.04 9.29 -13.41
C ARG A 571 -27.53 9.14 -14.86
N GLU A 572 -27.58 10.22 -15.64
CA GLU A 572 -28.00 10.17 -17.04
C GLU A 572 -26.90 9.66 -18.00
N THR A 573 -25.63 9.81 -17.64
CA THR A 573 -24.49 9.46 -18.50
C THR A 573 -23.61 8.35 -17.97
N ASP A 574 -23.90 7.83 -16.79
CA ASP A 574 -23.11 6.84 -16.06
C ASP A 574 -21.64 7.25 -15.92
N ARG A 575 -21.43 8.55 -15.66
CA ARG A 575 -20.11 9.16 -15.62
C ARG A 575 -20.04 10.21 -14.54
N LEU A 576 -19.16 9.99 -13.57
CA LEU A 576 -18.91 10.93 -12.50
C LEU A 576 -18.22 12.20 -13.03
N PRO A 577 -18.61 13.39 -12.55
CA PRO A 577 -17.91 14.63 -12.86
C PRO A 577 -16.51 14.63 -12.23
N SER A 578 -15.53 15.30 -12.84
CA SER A 578 -14.23 15.46 -12.19
C SER A 578 -14.32 16.46 -11.03
N GLN A 579 -13.71 16.14 -9.86
CA GLN A 579 -13.71 17.04 -8.70
C GLN A 579 -13.00 18.36 -9.01
N LEU A 580 -11.96 18.31 -9.86
CA LEU A 580 -11.27 19.49 -10.34
C LEU A 580 -12.21 20.42 -11.13
N THR A 581 -13.10 19.87 -11.96
CA THR A 581 -14.11 20.66 -12.69
C THR A 581 -15.08 21.35 -11.72
N ILE A 582 -15.59 20.63 -10.72
CA ILE A 582 -16.53 21.19 -9.72
C ILE A 582 -15.82 22.30 -8.90
N SER A 583 -14.62 22.00 -8.43
CA SER A 583 -13.79 22.92 -7.62
C SER A 583 -13.46 24.20 -8.37
N LEU A 584 -12.93 24.10 -9.61
CA LEU A 584 -12.62 25.26 -10.44
C LEU A 584 -13.86 26.12 -10.75
N THR A 585 -15.00 25.47 -11.01
CA THR A 585 -16.26 26.19 -11.28
C THR A 585 -16.68 27.01 -10.06
N LEU A 586 -16.67 26.41 -8.87
CA LEU A 586 -17.02 27.10 -7.62
C LEU A 586 -16.02 28.18 -7.23
N MET A 587 -14.72 27.94 -7.44
CA MET A 587 -13.68 28.94 -7.21
C MET A 587 -13.83 30.15 -8.13
N LEU A 588 -14.12 29.95 -9.43
CA LEU A 588 -14.36 31.05 -10.36
C LEU A 588 -15.58 31.89 -9.97
N ILE A 589 -16.67 31.22 -9.57
CA ILE A 589 -17.87 31.90 -9.04
C ILE A 589 -17.51 32.69 -7.79
N GLY A 590 -16.79 32.07 -6.84
CA GLY A 590 -16.40 32.72 -5.60
C GLY A 590 -15.47 33.91 -5.79
N ALA A 591 -14.48 33.80 -6.68
CA ALA A 591 -13.62 34.90 -7.08
C ALA A 591 -14.42 36.03 -7.74
N GLY A 592 -15.34 35.70 -8.66
CA GLY A 592 -16.19 36.68 -9.34
C GLY A 592 -17.08 37.46 -8.38
N VAL A 593 -17.77 36.75 -7.46
CA VAL A 593 -18.62 37.37 -6.43
C VAL A 593 -17.80 38.27 -5.51
N THR A 594 -16.63 37.80 -5.06
CA THR A 594 -15.75 38.56 -4.19
C THR A 594 -15.23 39.83 -4.88
N MET A 595 -14.78 39.72 -6.13
CA MET A 595 -14.31 40.87 -6.92
C MET A 595 -15.42 41.88 -7.21
N ALA A 596 -16.64 41.43 -7.49
CA ALA A 596 -17.78 42.31 -7.68
C ALA A 596 -18.13 43.08 -6.40
N LEU A 597 -18.14 42.40 -5.25
CA LEU A 597 -18.38 43.04 -3.95
C LEU A 597 -17.28 44.05 -3.62
N LEU A 598 -16.01 43.67 -3.79
CA LEU A 598 -14.88 44.56 -3.57
C LEU A 598 -14.92 45.79 -4.49
N GLY A 599 -15.33 45.62 -5.75
CA GLY A 599 -15.51 46.71 -6.71
C GLY A 599 -16.61 47.68 -6.31
N VAL A 600 -17.79 47.17 -5.90
CA VAL A 600 -18.92 47.99 -5.43
C VAL A 600 -18.54 48.76 -4.16
N PHE A 601 -17.83 48.13 -3.23
CA PHE A 601 -17.45 48.82 -2.00
C PHE A 601 -16.29 49.80 -2.20
N ALA A 602 -15.37 49.51 -3.13
CA ALA A 602 -14.30 50.45 -3.49
C ALA A 602 -14.87 51.75 -4.06
N THR A 603 -15.90 51.70 -4.92
CA THR A 603 -16.53 52.92 -5.44
C THR A 603 -17.29 53.68 -4.36
N VAL A 604 -18.05 52.98 -3.50
CA VAL A 604 -18.81 53.60 -2.41
C VAL A 604 -17.93 54.27 -1.35
N PHE A 605 -16.75 53.70 -1.04
CA PHE A 605 -15.83 54.29 -0.07
C PHE A 605 -14.91 55.36 -0.66
N VAL A 606 -14.54 55.27 -1.94
CA VAL A 606 -13.78 56.33 -2.62
C VAL A 606 -14.63 57.59 -2.83
N ASP A 607 -15.94 57.45 -3.04
CA ASP A 607 -16.87 58.59 -3.11
C ASP A 607 -17.23 59.18 -1.74
N ALA A 608 -16.92 58.48 -0.63
CA ALA A 608 -17.22 58.89 0.74
C ALA A 608 -16.01 59.43 1.53
N ALA A 609 -14.80 59.38 0.95
CA ALA A 609 -13.55 59.95 1.47
C ALA A 609 -13.22 61.25 0.74
#